data_AF-Q64AA4-F1
#
_entry.id   AF-Q64AA4-F1
#
_cell.length_a   1.000
_cell.length_b   1.000
_cell.length_c   1.000
_cell.angle_alpha   90.00
_cell.angle_beta   90.00
_cell.angle_gamma   90.00
#
_symmetry.space_group_name_H-M   'P 1'
#
loop_
_entity.id
_entity.type
_entity.pdbx_description
1 polymer ?
#
loop_
_entity_poly.entity_id
_entity_poly.type
_entity_poly.pdbx_seq_one_letter_code
_entity_poly.pdbx_strand_id
1 'polypeptide(L)'
;MAYLFIGIGNAGGAILEPLLEYKEVKSAKPIVIKHPVGNDIANKISATLKEAKDIKFTFLFAGLGDSNIIPQIAETLSGQGLKVVLVGVLPAERREKKEVLIDAYYAMENLKEHVNTFMLVDNQKIAHLTNYTDYFPRYNRYIASCLADLLIGTSQSESLPDEMQLSMDDALKALSFGDTPGYVALSRASELTKGLWGYIFPFLMHRPLDLGTLLHIALDKLSVSNAPIGCDKSITAIQVPEYYIKNKKVDRGLIEEFMLAYSKESHLTVASTKRNIAAVTNLFTYKFDQLERLREIRRLAYE
;
A
#
# COMPACT_ATOMS: atom_id res chain seq x y z
N MET A 1 -0.29 7.47 17.96
CA MET A 1 0.89 6.94 17.24
C MET A 1 1.13 7.81 16.02
N ALA A 2 2.34 8.33 15.83
CA ALA A 2 2.69 9.14 14.67
C ALA A 2 3.37 8.28 13.60
N TYR A 3 3.03 8.50 12.33
CA TYR A 3 3.71 7.90 11.19
C TYR A 3 4.75 8.87 10.63
N LEU A 4 5.92 8.37 10.24
CA LEU A 4 6.89 9.12 9.45
C LEU A 4 6.72 8.75 7.98
N PHE A 5 6.44 9.73 7.13
CA PHE A 5 6.35 9.56 5.69
C PHE A 5 7.51 10.26 5.00
N ILE A 6 8.24 9.52 4.17
CA ILE A 6 9.41 10.03 3.46
C ILE A 6 9.21 9.81 1.97
N GLY A 7 9.07 10.89 1.21
CA GLY A 7 8.98 10.85 -0.26
C GLY A 7 10.32 11.21 -0.90
N ILE A 8 10.93 10.24 -1.59
CA ILE A 8 12.22 10.40 -2.27
C ILE A 8 12.01 10.53 -3.78
N GLY A 9 12.58 11.59 -4.35
CA GLY A 9 12.54 11.85 -5.78
C GLY A 9 11.11 12.05 -6.30
N ASN A 10 10.98 12.05 -7.63
CA ASN A 10 9.71 12.34 -8.30
C ASN A 10 8.68 11.24 -8.04
N ALA A 11 9.07 9.97 -8.17
CA ALA A 11 8.17 8.84 -7.97
C ALA A 11 7.61 8.77 -6.53
N GLY A 12 8.49 8.94 -5.53
CA GLY A 12 8.10 8.92 -4.13
C GLY A 12 7.15 10.07 -3.77
N GLY A 13 7.49 11.29 -4.21
CA GLY A 13 6.63 12.46 -4.02
C GLY A 13 5.26 12.31 -4.68
N ALA A 14 5.21 11.76 -5.89
CA ALA A 14 3.98 11.65 -6.68
C ALA A 14 2.95 10.68 -6.10
N ILE A 15 3.35 9.73 -5.24
CA ILE A 15 2.44 8.84 -4.48
C ILE A 15 2.12 9.44 -3.11
N LEU A 16 3.12 10.00 -2.44
CA LEU A 16 2.95 10.59 -1.11
C LEU A 16 1.99 11.78 -1.11
N GLU A 17 2.03 12.62 -2.15
CA GLU A 17 1.15 13.79 -2.27
C GLU A 17 -0.35 13.45 -2.25
N PRO A 18 -0.87 12.58 -3.13
CA PRO A 18 -2.28 12.19 -3.08
C PRO A 18 -2.63 11.43 -1.80
N LEU A 19 -1.70 10.69 -1.18
CA LEU A 19 -1.95 10.04 0.11
C LEU A 19 -2.21 11.07 1.21
N LEU A 20 -1.45 12.17 1.22
CA LEU A 20 -1.63 13.26 2.17
C LEU A 20 -2.94 14.02 1.94
N GLU A 21 -3.68 13.83 0.85
CA GLU A 21 -5.00 14.46 0.64
C GLU A 21 -6.11 13.81 1.48
N TYR A 22 -5.92 12.56 1.92
CA TYR A 22 -6.91 11.82 2.72
C TYR A 22 -7.05 12.45 4.11
N LYS A 23 -8.30 12.76 4.50
CA LYS A 23 -8.58 13.49 5.74
C LYS A 23 -8.12 12.70 6.97
N GLU A 24 -8.40 11.41 6.96
CA GLU A 24 -8.06 10.48 8.03
C GLU A 24 -6.53 10.37 8.20
N VAL A 25 -5.80 10.33 7.08
CA VAL A 25 -4.33 10.38 7.08
C VAL A 25 -3.81 11.71 7.63
N LYS A 26 -4.37 12.86 7.19
CA LYS A 26 -4.01 14.18 7.75
C LYS A 26 -4.28 14.27 9.25
N SER A 27 -5.39 13.69 9.72
CA SER A 27 -5.77 13.69 11.13
C SER A 27 -4.79 12.91 12.01
N ALA A 28 -4.08 11.93 11.46
CA ALA A 28 -2.98 11.24 12.14
C ALA A 28 -1.70 12.09 12.27
N LYS A 29 -1.68 13.30 11.68
CA LYS A 29 -0.56 14.26 11.72
C LYS A 29 0.79 13.59 11.41
N PRO A 30 0.93 12.95 10.23
CA PRO A 30 2.18 12.32 9.86
C PRO A 30 3.29 13.37 9.75
N ILE A 31 4.49 12.97 10.12
CA ILE A 31 5.68 13.77 9.89
C ILE A 31 6.13 13.50 8.46
N VAL A 32 6.33 14.56 7.67
CA VAL A 32 6.53 14.44 6.22
C VAL A 32 7.88 15.01 5.84
N ILE A 33 8.74 14.17 5.26
CA ILE A 33 9.99 14.59 4.63
C ILE A 33 9.83 14.39 3.12
N LYS A 34 9.85 15.48 2.36
CA LYS A 34 9.95 15.45 0.89
C LYS A 34 11.34 15.90 0.50
N HIS A 35 12.03 15.14 -0.35
CA HIS A 35 13.37 15.51 -0.76
C HIS A 35 13.65 15.16 -2.23
N PRO A 36 14.13 16.12 -3.05
CA PRO A 36 14.78 15.80 -4.32
C PRO A 36 16.12 15.11 -4.02
N VAL A 37 16.53 14.08 -4.77
CA VAL A 37 17.73 13.27 -4.46
C VAL A 37 18.97 14.13 -4.10
N GLY A 38 19.62 13.90 -2.95
CA GLY A 38 20.82 14.67 -2.51
C GLY A 38 21.30 14.41 -1.07
N ASN A 39 22.53 14.86 -0.74
CA ASN A 39 23.30 14.48 0.47
C ASN A 39 22.76 14.98 1.83
N ASP A 40 21.84 15.94 1.86
CA ASP A 40 21.37 16.54 3.14
C ASP A 40 20.22 15.76 3.80
N ILE A 41 19.73 14.69 3.17
CA ILE A 41 18.53 14.00 3.65
C ILE A 41 18.77 13.23 4.95
N ALA A 42 19.95 12.62 5.13
CA ALA A 42 20.29 11.88 6.34
C ALA A 42 20.32 12.80 7.58
N ASN A 43 20.82 14.03 7.41
CA ASN A 43 20.82 15.05 8.46
C ASN A 43 19.38 15.46 8.82
N LYS A 44 18.54 15.71 7.82
CA LYS A 44 17.12 16.04 8.03
C LYS A 44 16.36 14.92 8.74
N ILE A 45 16.58 13.67 8.33
CA ILE A 45 15.98 12.50 8.99
C ILE A 45 16.44 12.45 10.45
N SER A 46 17.75 12.56 10.70
CA SER A 46 18.30 12.53 12.05
C SER A 46 17.79 13.68 12.93
N ALA A 47 17.66 14.89 12.39
CA ALA A 47 17.08 16.02 13.11
C ALA A 47 15.59 15.78 13.44
N THR A 48 14.83 15.30 12.46
CA THR A 48 13.41 14.98 12.62
C THR A 48 13.18 13.93 13.70
N LEU A 49 13.99 12.87 13.72
CA LEU A 49 13.88 11.78 14.69
C LEU A 49 14.29 12.21 16.11
N LYS A 50 15.10 13.26 16.27
CA LYS A 50 15.39 13.85 17.58
C LYS A 50 14.23 14.67 18.13
N GLU A 51 13.49 15.36 17.26
CA GLU A 51 12.39 16.23 17.66
C GLU A 51 11.07 15.45 17.86
N ALA A 52 10.87 14.41 17.07
CA ALA A 52 9.64 13.62 17.09
C ALA A 52 9.69 12.53 18.16
N LYS A 53 8.68 12.52 19.04
CA LYS A 53 8.47 11.42 19.99
C LYS A 53 7.46 10.42 19.42
N ASP A 54 7.62 9.15 19.76
CA ASP A 54 6.67 8.06 19.50
C ASP A 54 6.41 7.71 18.02
N ILE A 55 7.41 7.85 17.15
CA ILE A 55 7.40 7.24 15.82
C ILE A 55 7.81 5.77 15.96
N LYS A 56 6.95 4.86 15.49
CA LYS A 56 7.25 3.42 15.44
C LYS A 56 7.31 2.89 14.00
N PHE A 57 6.62 3.55 13.08
CA PHE A 57 6.44 3.11 11.70
C PHE A 57 6.81 4.23 10.74
N THR A 58 7.59 3.87 9.71
CA THR A 58 8.00 4.75 8.63
C THR A 58 7.54 4.18 7.30
N PHE A 59 6.92 5.01 6.46
CA PHE A 59 6.63 4.68 5.07
C PHE A 59 7.61 5.45 4.18
N LEU A 60 8.47 4.70 3.48
CA LEU A 60 9.48 5.23 2.58
C LEU A 60 8.99 5.03 1.14
N PHE A 61 8.67 6.13 0.45
CA PHE A 61 8.16 6.14 -0.92
C PHE A 61 9.31 6.48 -1.87
N ALA A 62 9.61 5.59 -2.81
CA ALA A 62 10.73 5.81 -3.71
C ALA A 62 10.61 5.03 -5.03
N GLY A 63 11.23 5.55 -6.09
CA GLY A 63 11.50 4.80 -7.32
C GLY A 63 12.75 3.94 -7.13
N LEU A 64 12.62 2.63 -7.38
CA LEU A 64 13.71 1.68 -7.14
C LEU A 64 14.86 1.82 -8.14
N GLY A 65 14.61 2.36 -9.34
CA GLY A 65 15.64 2.56 -10.37
C GLY A 65 16.38 3.91 -10.32
N ASP A 66 16.00 4.83 -9.41
CA ASP A 66 16.41 6.24 -9.53
C ASP A 66 17.41 6.70 -8.45
N SER A 67 17.72 5.90 -7.42
CA SER A 67 18.52 6.43 -6.31
C SER A 67 19.23 5.42 -5.41
N ASN A 68 20.57 5.53 -5.36
CA ASN A 68 21.42 4.77 -4.45
C ASN A 68 21.31 5.20 -2.97
N ILE A 69 20.57 6.26 -2.66
CA ILE A 69 20.40 6.76 -1.29
C ILE A 69 19.31 6.03 -0.50
N ILE A 70 18.42 5.32 -1.18
CA ILE A 70 17.27 4.64 -0.56
C ILE A 70 17.72 3.57 0.45
N PRO A 71 18.70 2.69 0.14
CA PRO A 71 19.23 1.74 1.12
C PRO A 71 19.82 2.42 2.37
N GLN A 72 20.60 3.49 2.20
CA GLN A 72 21.21 4.23 3.31
C GLN A 72 20.16 4.86 4.23
N ILE A 73 19.07 5.38 3.66
CA ILE A 73 17.94 5.90 4.44
C ILE A 73 17.27 4.78 5.24
N ALA A 74 16.97 3.64 4.60
CA ALA A 74 16.34 2.50 5.26
C ALA A 74 17.23 1.95 6.40
N GLU A 75 18.54 1.84 6.17
CA GLU A 75 19.53 1.44 7.18
C GLU A 75 19.50 2.41 8.37
N THR A 76 19.52 3.72 8.12
CA THR A 76 19.47 4.74 9.18
C THR A 76 18.18 4.63 10.00
N LEU A 77 17.03 4.41 9.35
CA LEU A 77 15.73 4.30 10.03
C LEU A 77 15.64 3.02 10.85
N SER A 78 16.01 1.88 10.27
CA SER A 78 15.99 0.57 10.94
C SER A 78 16.99 0.50 12.09
N GLY A 79 18.17 1.11 11.95
CA GLY A 79 19.15 1.26 13.03
C GLY A 79 18.66 2.07 14.23
N GLN A 80 17.61 2.88 14.06
CA GLN A 80 16.92 3.59 15.15
C GLN A 80 15.71 2.81 15.71
N GLY A 81 15.53 1.54 15.29
CA GLY A 81 14.44 0.68 15.74
C GLY A 81 13.09 0.98 15.09
N LEU A 82 13.04 1.81 14.04
CA LEU A 82 11.81 2.09 13.32
C LEU A 82 11.47 0.94 12.37
N LYS A 83 10.19 0.61 12.29
CA LYS A 83 9.70 -0.35 11.30
C LYS A 83 9.49 0.35 9.96
N VAL A 84 10.15 -0.13 8.91
CA VAL A 84 10.17 0.50 7.58
C VAL A 84 9.30 -0.29 6.61
N VAL A 85 8.24 0.37 6.12
CA VAL A 85 7.42 -0.06 4.98
C VAL A 85 7.96 0.66 3.74
N LEU A 86 8.52 -0.06 2.78
CA LEU A 86 8.93 0.54 1.52
C LEU A 86 7.78 0.51 0.52
N VAL A 87 7.35 1.67 0.03
CA VAL A 87 6.49 1.80 -1.15
C VAL A 87 7.39 2.02 -2.37
N GLY A 88 7.75 0.92 -3.02
CA GLY A 88 8.76 0.88 -4.08
C GLY A 88 8.14 0.87 -5.47
N VAL A 89 8.47 1.87 -6.28
CA VAL A 89 8.05 1.94 -7.69
C VAL A 89 9.05 1.18 -8.55
N LEU A 90 8.60 0.09 -9.18
CA LEU A 90 9.38 -0.71 -10.11
C LEU A 90 9.41 -0.03 -11.49
N PRO A 91 10.58 0.04 -12.15
CA PRO A 91 10.70 0.54 -13.51
C PRO A 91 9.99 -0.37 -14.52
N ALA A 92 9.52 0.21 -15.61
CA ALA A 92 8.88 -0.52 -16.70
C ALA A 92 9.90 -0.87 -17.79
N GLU A 93 9.97 -2.14 -18.17
CA GLU A 93 10.93 -2.64 -19.17
C GLU A 93 10.78 -1.95 -20.53
N ARG A 94 9.55 -1.63 -20.92
CA ARG A 94 9.27 -1.00 -22.22
C ARG A 94 9.64 0.49 -22.29
N ARG A 95 9.91 1.12 -21.17
CA ARG A 95 10.07 2.59 -21.05
C ARG A 95 11.41 3.01 -20.47
N GLU A 96 12.07 2.11 -19.76
CA GLU A 96 13.36 2.35 -19.13
C GLU A 96 14.48 1.54 -19.79
N LYS A 97 15.72 1.99 -19.60
CA LYS A 97 16.90 1.25 -20.05
C LYS A 97 17.15 0.04 -19.15
N LYS A 98 17.80 -1.01 -19.68
CA LYS A 98 18.13 -2.24 -18.94
C LYS A 98 18.86 -1.92 -17.63
N GLU A 99 19.77 -0.96 -17.63
CA GLU A 99 20.55 -0.56 -16.45
C GLU A 99 19.66 -0.09 -15.30
N VAL A 100 18.58 0.65 -15.57
CA VAL A 100 17.63 1.11 -14.55
C VAL A 100 16.90 -0.06 -13.89
N LEU A 101 16.62 -1.13 -14.65
CA LEU A 101 16.01 -2.35 -14.10
C LEU A 101 17.01 -3.11 -13.22
N ILE A 102 18.27 -3.19 -13.65
CA ILE A 102 19.36 -3.80 -12.88
C ILE A 102 19.58 -3.03 -11.56
N ASP A 103 19.62 -1.70 -11.62
CA ASP A 103 19.76 -0.84 -10.45
C ASP A 103 18.59 -1.06 -9.48
N ALA A 104 17.37 -1.20 -9.99
CA ALA A 104 16.21 -1.53 -9.17
C ALA A 104 16.33 -2.89 -8.46
N TYR A 105 16.92 -3.90 -9.12
CA TYR A 105 17.19 -5.18 -8.48
C TYR A 105 18.19 -5.05 -7.33
N TYR A 106 19.35 -4.44 -7.58
CA TYR A 106 20.37 -4.27 -6.55
C TYR A 106 19.91 -3.36 -5.40
N ALA A 107 19.10 -2.34 -5.69
CA ALA A 107 18.47 -1.53 -4.66
C ALA A 107 17.58 -2.40 -3.74
N MET A 108 16.75 -3.28 -4.32
CA MET A 108 15.92 -4.20 -3.53
C MET A 108 16.75 -5.18 -2.71
N GLU A 109 17.82 -5.77 -3.27
CA GLU A 109 18.71 -6.68 -2.53
C GLU A 109 19.32 -5.97 -1.31
N ASN A 110 19.87 -4.77 -1.49
CA ASN A 110 20.44 -3.98 -0.40
C ASN A 110 19.40 -3.54 0.64
N LEU A 111 18.13 -3.43 0.25
CA LEU A 111 17.05 -3.02 1.15
C LEU A 111 16.51 -4.17 2.00
N LYS A 112 16.73 -5.44 1.64
CA LYS A 112 16.12 -6.61 2.32
C LYS A 112 16.41 -6.67 3.81
N GLU A 113 17.57 -6.20 4.24
CA GLU A 113 18.00 -6.23 5.64
C GLU A 113 17.46 -5.06 6.46
N HIS A 114 16.91 -4.03 5.81
CA HIS A 114 16.56 -2.76 6.42
C HIS A 114 15.08 -2.40 6.32
N VAL A 115 14.28 -3.20 5.60
CA VAL A 115 12.83 -2.99 5.46
C VAL A 115 12.05 -4.18 5.98
N ASN A 116 10.88 -3.92 6.56
CA ASN A 116 9.99 -4.97 7.04
C ASN A 116 9.13 -5.54 5.91
N THR A 117 8.83 -4.74 4.89
CA THR A 117 7.99 -5.16 3.76
C THR A 117 8.17 -4.23 2.56
N PHE A 118 8.01 -4.78 1.36
CA PHE A 118 7.99 -4.08 0.08
C PHE A 118 6.57 -4.00 -0.45
N MET A 119 5.93 -2.82 -0.43
CA MET A 119 4.71 -2.54 -1.19
C MET A 119 5.07 -2.11 -2.61
N LEU A 120 4.80 -2.98 -3.57
CA LEU A 120 5.26 -2.82 -4.94
C LEU A 120 4.26 -2.07 -5.81
N VAL A 121 4.78 -1.10 -6.56
CA VAL A 121 4.04 -0.31 -7.56
C VAL A 121 4.71 -0.52 -8.91
N ASP A 122 4.09 -1.28 -9.81
CA ASP A 122 4.73 -1.68 -11.06
C ASP A 122 4.32 -0.78 -12.23
N ASN A 123 5.22 0.10 -12.68
CA ASN A 123 4.95 0.96 -13.83
C ASN A 123 4.69 0.18 -15.12
N GLN A 124 5.09 -1.10 -15.20
CA GLN A 124 4.76 -1.97 -16.32
C GLN A 124 3.23 -2.06 -16.56
N LYS A 125 2.41 -1.91 -15.51
CA LYS A 125 0.93 -1.91 -15.59
C LYS A 125 0.36 -0.85 -16.50
N ILE A 126 1.02 0.30 -16.65
CA ILE A 126 0.57 1.41 -17.49
C ILE A 126 1.48 1.66 -18.70
N ALA A 127 2.68 1.08 -18.70
CA ALA A 127 3.68 1.29 -19.74
C ALA A 127 3.24 0.90 -21.16
N HIS A 128 2.29 -0.03 -21.30
CA HIS A 128 1.78 -0.47 -22.60
C HIS A 128 0.87 0.57 -23.29
N LEU A 129 0.39 1.58 -22.56
CA LEU A 129 -0.47 2.63 -23.11
C LEU A 129 0.36 3.65 -23.91
N THR A 130 -0.20 4.17 -25.01
CA THR A 130 0.49 5.14 -25.88
C THR A 130 0.86 6.43 -25.14
N ASN A 131 -0.09 6.97 -24.35
CA ASN A 131 0.10 8.19 -23.54
C ASN A 131 0.26 7.85 -22.05
N TYR A 132 1.12 6.87 -21.73
CA TYR A 132 1.25 6.33 -20.37
C TYR A 132 1.54 7.40 -19.30
N THR A 133 2.24 8.48 -19.67
CA THR A 133 2.57 9.59 -18.76
C THR A 133 1.32 10.24 -18.16
N ASP A 134 0.24 10.33 -18.93
CA ASP A 134 -1.03 10.93 -18.51
C ASP A 134 -1.75 10.06 -17.46
N TYR A 135 -1.37 8.78 -17.35
CA TYR A 135 -1.95 7.84 -16.41
C TYR A 135 -1.23 7.81 -15.07
N PHE A 136 0.00 8.34 -14.94
CA PHE A 136 0.71 8.38 -13.66
C PHE A 136 -0.11 9.03 -12.54
N PRO A 137 -0.74 10.21 -12.70
CA PRO A 137 -1.53 10.81 -11.63
C PRO A 137 -2.68 9.92 -11.16
N ARG A 138 -3.35 9.23 -12.09
CA ARG A 138 -4.46 8.32 -11.77
C ARG A 138 -3.96 7.07 -11.06
N TYR A 139 -2.85 6.50 -11.53
CA TYR A 139 -2.26 5.29 -10.95
C TYR A 139 -1.67 5.56 -9.56
N ASN A 140 -0.94 6.67 -9.38
CA ASN A 140 -0.44 7.09 -8.07
C ASN A 140 -1.57 7.36 -7.07
N ARG A 141 -2.66 7.99 -7.51
CA ARG A 141 -3.86 8.16 -6.68
C ARG A 141 -4.49 6.83 -6.30
N TYR A 142 -4.51 5.84 -7.21
CA TYR A 142 -4.98 4.49 -6.92
C TYR A 142 -4.13 3.81 -5.83
N ILE A 143 -2.81 3.88 -5.92
CA ILE A 143 -1.90 3.36 -4.88
C ILE A 143 -2.13 4.08 -3.55
N ALA A 144 -2.21 5.42 -3.57
CA ALA A 144 -2.50 6.21 -2.39
C ALA A 144 -3.82 5.81 -1.72
N SER A 145 -4.88 5.49 -2.49
CA SER A 145 -6.13 4.97 -1.94
C SER A 145 -5.94 3.65 -1.21
N CYS A 146 -5.14 2.73 -1.76
CA CYS A 146 -4.87 1.43 -1.13
C CYS A 146 -4.13 1.61 0.21
N LEU A 147 -3.14 2.51 0.23
CA LEU A 147 -2.36 2.82 1.43
C LEU A 147 -3.23 3.53 2.48
N ALA A 148 -4.09 4.45 2.07
CA ALA A 148 -5.03 5.12 2.95
C ALA A 148 -5.98 4.10 3.61
N ASP A 149 -6.54 3.16 2.84
CA ASP A 149 -7.46 2.15 3.39
C ASP A 149 -6.76 1.23 4.39
N LEU A 150 -5.50 0.85 4.15
CA LEU A 150 -4.69 0.12 5.15
C LEU A 150 -4.45 0.95 6.42
N LEU A 151 -3.99 2.20 6.28
CA LEU A 151 -3.69 3.07 7.42
C LEU A 151 -4.93 3.35 8.27
N ILE A 152 -6.07 3.55 7.62
CA ILE A 152 -7.35 3.77 8.29
C ILE A 152 -7.80 2.48 8.96
N GLY A 153 -7.75 1.33 8.28
CA GLY A 153 -8.13 0.05 8.85
C GLY A 153 -7.23 -0.40 10.01
N THR A 154 -5.99 0.06 10.04
CA THR A 154 -5.05 -0.27 11.13
C THR A 154 -5.02 0.76 12.26
N SER A 155 -5.77 1.85 12.10
CA SER A 155 -5.99 2.82 13.16
C SER A 155 -7.06 2.27 14.11
N GLN A 156 -6.67 2.07 15.37
CA GLN A 156 -7.59 1.59 16.40
C GLN A 156 -8.75 2.59 16.59
N SER A 157 -9.97 2.08 16.65
CA SER A 157 -11.22 2.83 16.76
C SER A 157 -12.08 2.24 17.87
N GLU A 158 -12.31 3.01 18.94
CA GLU A 158 -13.16 2.61 20.07
C GLU A 158 -14.61 2.27 19.65
N SER A 159 -15.06 2.78 18.49
CA SER A 159 -16.41 2.55 17.99
C SER A 159 -16.60 1.21 17.26
N LEU A 160 -15.54 0.44 17.04
CA LEU A 160 -15.58 -0.83 16.32
C LEU A 160 -15.27 -2.01 17.26
N PRO A 161 -15.90 -3.18 17.07
CA PRO A 161 -15.51 -4.39 17.80
C PRO A 161 -14.03 -4.75 17.56
N ASP A 162 -13.33 -5.24 18.57
CA ASP A 162 -11.90 -5.60 18.49
C ASP A 162 -11.61 -6.62 17.38
N GLU A 163 -12.50 -7.59 17.18
CA GLU A 163 -12.44 -8.59 16.11
C GLU A 163 -12.43 -7.97 14.69
N MET A 164 -12.90 -6.72 14.54
CA MET A 164 -12.92 -5.96 13.28
C MET A 164 -11.67 -5.12 13.03
N GLN A 165 -10.75 -5.10 13.99
CA GLN A 165 -9.58 -4.25 13.95
C GLN A 165 -8.32 -5.08 13.78
N LEU A 166 -7.37 -4.56 13.01
CA LEU A 166 -6.04 -5.13 12.88
C LEU A 166 -5.04 -4.08 13.33
N SER A 167 -4.15 -4.39 14.26
CA SER A 167 -3.11 -3.41 14.64
C SER A 167 -2.09 -3.24 13.50
N MET A 168 -1.43 -2.08 13.40
CA MET A 168 -0.36 -1.91 12.41
C MET A 168 0.83 -2.88 12.64
N ASP A 169 1.04 -3.32 13.90
CA ASP A 169 2.04 -4.34 14.22
C ASP A 169 1.68 -5.69 13.62
N ASP A 170 0.42 -6.11 13.73
CA ASP A 170 -0.06 -7.38 13.19
C ASP A 170 -0.18 -7.32 11.66
N ALA A 171 -0.59 -6.16 11.11
CA ALA A 171 -0.52 -5.91 9.68
C ALA A 171 0.92 -6.11 9.17
N LEU A 172 1.94 -5.54 9.83
CA LEU A 172 3.33 -5.76 9.41
C LEU A 172 3.78 -7.22 9.50
N LYS A 173 3.34 -7.98 10.52
CA LYS A 173 3.63 -9.42 10.61
C LYS A 173 2.98 -10.21 9.47
N ALA A 174 1.77 -9.82 9.05
CA ALA A 174 1.06 -10.42 7.93
C ALA A 174 1.70 -10.03 6.57
N LEU A 175 2.34 -8.87 6.48
CA LEU A 175 3.05 -8.39 5.28
C LEU A 175 4.53 -8.82 5.23
N SER A 176 4.98 -9.72 6.11
CA SER A 176 6.36 -10.22 6.22
C SER A 176 6.44 -11.71 6.53
N PHE A 177 7.64 -12.28 6.46
CA PHE A 177 7.94 -13.68 6.76
C PHE A 177 9.01 -13.78 7.85
N GLY A 178 8.63 -13.42 9.08
CA GLY A 178 9.57 -13.35 10.20
C GLY A 178 10.55 -12.20 9.99
N ASP A 179 11.84 -12.54 9.93
CA ASP A 179 12.91 -11.55 9.70
C ASP A 179 13.11 -11.21 8.22
N THR A 180 12.38 -11.87 7.31
CA THR A 180 12.46 -11.58 5.88
C THR A 180 11.27 -10.75 5.41
N PRO A 181 11.49 -9.70 4.60
CA PRO A 181 10.40 -8.86 4.12
C PRO A 181 9.52 -9.59 3.10
N GLY A 182 8.21 -9.30 3.16
CA GLY A 182 7.28 -9.73 2.12
C GLY A 182 7.27 -8.75 0.95
N TYR A 183 6.92 -9.26 -0.24
CA TYR A 183 6.70 -8.47 -1.45
C TYR A 183 5.20 -8.41 -1.70
N VAL A 184 4.64 -7.21 -1.59
CA VAL A 184 3.21 -6.98 -1.48
C VAL A 184 2.67 -6.37 -2.77
N ALA A 185 1.71 -7.05 -3.39
CA ALA A 185 0.90 -6.47 -4.45
C ALA A 185 -0.41 -5.93 -3.85
N LEU A 186 -0.78 -4.71 -4.23
CA LEU A 186 -1.96 -4.01 -3.77
C LEU A 186 -3.09 -4.16 -4.79
N SER A 187 -4.31 -4.34 -4.33
CA SER A 187 -5.48 -4.32 -5.20
C SER A 187 -6.66 -3.62 -4.53
N ARG A 188 -7.54 -2.99 -5.31
CA ARG A 188 -8.66 -2.23 -4.77
C ARG A 188 -9.83 -2.11 -5.73
N ALA A 189 -11.02 -2.30 -5.19
CA ALA A 189 -12.29 -1.94 -5.81
C ALA A 189 -13.09 -1.02 -4.89
N SER A 190 -13.94 -0.18 -5.47
CA SER A 190 -14.86 0.65 -4.70
C SER A 190 -16.10 0.96 -5.50
N GLU A 191 -17.23 1.10 -4.80
CA GLU A 191 -18.53 1.44 -5.37
C GLU A 191 -19.22 2.54 -4.55
N LEU A 192 -20.09 3.29 -5.22
CA LEU A 192 -20.97 4.26 -4.55
C LEU A 192 -22.13 3.52 -3.88
N THR A 193 -22.35 3.83 -2.61
CA THR A 193 -23.39 3.17 -1.79
C THR A 193 -24.75 3.87 -1.89
N LYS A 194 -24.79 5.01 -2.60
CA LYS A 194 -26.00 5.72 -3.00
C LYS A 194 -26.03 5.93 -4.51
N GLY A 195 -27.20 5.77 -5.12
CA GLY A 195 -27.44 6.25 -6.48
C GLY A 195 -27.60 7.77 -6.53
N LEU A 196 -27.60 8.35 -7.74
CA LEU A 196 -27.74 9.80 -7.96
C LEU A 196 -28.93 10.41 -7.19
N TRP A 197 -30.08 9.74 -7.23
CA TRP A 197 -31.28 10.17 -6.51
C TRP A 197 -31.14 10.13 -4.99
N GLY A 198 -30.33 9.24 -4.44
CA GLY A 198 -30.03 9.17 -3.01
C GLY A 198 -29.13 10.30 -2.50
N TYR A 199 -28.45 11.01 -3.41
CA TYR A 199 -27.76 12.27 -3.09
C TYR A 199 -28.71 13.46 -3.10
N ILE A 200 -29.76 13.43 -3.93
CA ILE A 200 -30.77 14.49 -4.03
C ILE A 200 -31.80 14.36 -2.90
N PHE A 201 -32.21 13.13 -2.56
CA PHE A 201 -33.19 12.83 -1.52
C PHE A 201 -32.57 11.92 -0.45
N PRO A 202 -32.15 12.47 0.70
CA PRO A 202 -31.35 11.73 1.70
C PRO A 202 -32.11 10.57 2.39
N PHE A 203 -33.44 10.51 2.26
CA PHE A 203 -34.31 9.47 2.79
C PHE A 203 -34.43 8.22 1.89
N LEU A 204 -33.91 8.25 0.65
CA LEU A 204 -33.87 7.05 -0.19
C LEU A 204 -32.89 6.01 0.37
N MET A 205 -33.28 4.74 0.26
CA MET A 205 -32.49 3.61 0.76
C MET A 205 -31.09 3.54 0.11
N HIS A 206 -30.14 3.08 0.92
CA HIS A 206 -28.79 2.80 0.46
C HIS A 206 -28.78 1.49 -0.35
N ARG A 207 -27.85 1.38 -1.31
CA ARG A 207 -27.72 0.17 -2.12
C ARG A 207 -27.31 -1.03 -1.26
N PRO A 208 -27.70 -2.27 -1.59
CA PRO A 208 -27.10 -3.44 -0.97
C PRO A 208 -25.59 -3.44 -1.27
N LEU A 209 -24.80 -3.92 -0.31
CA LEU A 209 -23.35 -4.05 -0.46
C LEU A 209 -23.06 -5.40 -1.12
N ASP A 210 -22.49 -5.39 -2.32
CA ASP A 210 -22.08 -6.60 -3.03
C ASP A 210 -20.58 -6.85 -2.85
N LEU A 211 -20.23 -7.40 -1.69
CA LEU A 211 -18.84 -7.69 -1.33
C LEU A 211 -18.18 -8.69 -2.29
N GLY A 212 -18.91 -9.70 -2.76
CA GLY A 212 -18.39 -10.70 -3.68
C GLY A 212 -17.95 -10.08 -5.01
N THR A 213 -18.80 -9.22 -5.59
CA THR A 213 -18.45 -8.49 -6.81
C THR A 213 -17.26 -7.54 -6.58
N LEU A 214 -17.22 -6.81 -5.47
CA LEU A 214 -16.09 -5.94 -5.14
C LEU A 214 -14.77 -6.71 -4.98
N LEU A 215 -14.79 -7.86 -4.31
CA LEU A 215 -13.64 -8.74 -4.13
C LEU A 215 -13.10 -9.22 -5.49
N HIS A 216 -13.96 -9.73 -6.36
CA HIS A 216 -13.56 -10.15 -7.71
C HIS A 216 -12.99 -8.99 -8.55
N ILE A 217 -13.66 -7.84 -8.58
CA ILE A 217 -13.16 -6.66 -9.32
C ILE A 217 -11.81 -6.19 -8.78
N ALA A 218 -11.56 -6.33 -7.48
CA ALA A 218 -10.28 -5.94 -6.89
C ALA A 218 -9.15 -6.87 -7.37
N LEU A 219 -9.38 -8.18 -7.53
CA LEU A 219 -8.37 -9.12 -8.01
C LEU A 219 -7.81 -8.75 -9.40
N ASP A 220 -8.63 -8.18 -10.28
CA ASP A 220 -8.21 -7.77 -11.62
C ASP A 220 -7.31 -6.51 -11.65
N LYS A 221 -7.16 -5.83 -10.50
CA LYS A 221 -6.52 -4.51 -10.38
C LYS A 221 -5.21 -4.52 -9.61
N LEU A 222 -4.52 -5.66 -9.56
CA LEU A 222 -3.23 -5.79 -8.87
C LEU A 222 -2.20 -4.74 -9.34
N SER A 223 -1.45 -4.19 -8.38
CA SER A 223 -0.40 -3.19 -8.59
C SER A 223 0.86 -3.74 -9.23
N VAL A 224 1.01 -5.07 -9.29
CA VAL A 224 2.15 -5.76 -9.92
C VAL A 224 1.65 -6.51 -11.17
N SER A 225 2.37 -6.37 -12.28
CA SER A 225 2.01 -7.07 -13.52
C SER A 225 2.19 -8.57 -13.37
N ASN A 226 1.23 -9.35 -13.87
CA ASN A 226 1.25 -10.83 -13.85
C ASN A 226 1.49 -11.45 -12.46
N ALA A 227 1.14 -10.74 -11.38
CA ALA A 227 1.17 -11.34 -10.05
C ALA A 227 0.19 -12.53 -10.00
N PRO A 228 0.62 -13.70 -9.48
CA PRO A 228 -0.25 -14.86 -9.39
C PRO A 228 -1.38 -14.58 -8.41
N ILE A 229 -2.55 -15.17 -8.64
CA ILE A 229 -3.71 -14.95 -7.76
C ILE A 229 -3.48 -15.60 -6.37
N GLY A 230 -2.72 -16.70 -6.31
CA GLY A 230 -2.37 -17.38 -5.07
C GLY A 230 -1.16 -16.76 -4.36
N CYS A 231 -1.30 -16.43 -3.08
CA CYS A 231 -0.23 -15.87 -2.23
C CYS A 231 -0.07 -16.65 -0.90
N ASP A 232 0.96 -16.34 -0.11
CA ASP A 232 1.13 -16.96 1.20
C ASP A 232 0.27 -16.28 2.27
N LYS A 233 0.25 -14.94 2.30
CA LYS A 233 -0.49 -14.16 3.30
C LYS A 233 -1.26 -13.02 2.67
N SER A 234 -2.44 -12.70 3.19
CA SER A 234 -3.24 -11.57 2.75
C SER A 234 -3.74 -10.69 3.89
N ILE A 235 -3.93 -9.41 3.60
CA ILE A 235 -4.77 -8.50 4.39
C ILE A 235 -5.85 -7.96 3.48
N THR A 236 -7.10 -8.04 3.92
CA THR A 236 -8.23 -7.33 3.31
C THR A 236 -8.66 -6.19 4.23
N ALA A 237 -8.61 -4.97 3.72
CA ALA A 237 -9.12 -3.77 4.37
C ALA A 237 -10.44 -3.36 3.72
N ILE A 238 -11.48 -3.26 4.53
CA ILE A 238 -12.82 -2.87 4.09
C ILE A 238 -13.17 -1.51 4.65
N GLN A 239 -13.51 -0.59 3.76
CA GLN A 239 -14.04 0.69 4.16
C GLN A 239 -15.50 0.79 3.77
N VAL A 240 -16.40 0.97 4.73
CA VAL A 240 -17.84 1.06 4.48
C VAL A 240 -18.49 2.16 5.32
N PRO A 241 -19.59 2.76 4.86
CA PRO A 241 -20.39 3.63 5.70
C PRO A 241 -20.79 2.98 7.03
N GLU A 242 -20.86 3.78 8.09
CA GLU A 242 -21.16 3.33 9.46
C GLU A 242 -22.48 2.53 9.56
N TYR A 243 -23.47 2.84 8.71
CA TYR A 243 -24.75 2.12 8.72
C TYR A 243 -24.63 0.66 8.28
N TYR A 244 -23.68 0.27 7.43
CA TYR A 244 -23.50 -1.15 7.08
C TYR A 244 -22.92 -1.93 8.26
N ILE A 245 -22.06 -1.30 9.04
CA ILE A 245 -21.48 -1.90 10.25
C ILE A 245 -22.57 -2.08 11.30
N LYS A 246 -23.33 -1.02 11.62
CA LYS A 246 -24.43 -1.07 12.61
C LYS A 246 -25.51 -2.09 12.28
N ASN A 247 -25.82 -2.26 10.99
CA ASN A 247 -26.84 -3.21 10.53
C ASN A 247 -26.29 -4.62 10.22
N LYS A 248 -25.04 -4.93 10.62
CA LYS A 248 -24.39 -6.24 10.38
C LYS A 248 -24.44 -6.68 8.91
N LYS A 249 -24.22 -5.74 8.00
CA LYS A 249 -24.23 -5.96 6.54
C LYS A 249 -22.84 -6.20 5.94
N VAL A 250 -21.81 -6.24 6.79
CA VAL A 250 -20.45 -6.65 6.39
C VAL A 250 -20.31 -8.14 6.71
N ASP A 251 -20.39 -8.98 5.67
CA ASP A 251 -20.26 -10.44 5.82
C ASP A 251 -18.79 -10.84 5.84
N ARG A 252 -18.24 -10.92 7.06
CA ARG A 252 -16.84 -11.32 7.29
C ARG A 252 -16.55 -12.74 6.86
N GLY A 253 -17.49 -13.66 7.07
CA GLY A 253 -17.31 -15.07 6.72
C GLY A 253 -17.13 -15.24 5.22
N LEU A 254 -17.94 -14.53 4.43
CA LEU A 254 -17.80 -14.49 2.97
C LEU A 254 -16.41 -13.97 2.54
N ILE A 255 -15.92 -12.90 3.18
CA ILE A 255 -14.61 -12.32 2.83
C ILE A 255 -13.48 -13.28 3.19
N GLU A 256 -13.50 -13.83 4.40
CA GLU A 256 -12.49 -14.77 4.88
C GLU A 256 -12.48 -16.04 4.02
N GLU A 257 -13.64 -16.63 3.71
CA GLU A 257 -13.78 -17.79 2.81
C GLU A 257 -13.23 -17.48 1.42
N PHE A 258 -13.62 -16.34 0.84
CA PHE A 258 -13.13 -15.90 -0.46
C PHE A 258 -11.61 -15.75 -0.47
N MET A 259 -11.04 -15.08 0.53
CA MET A 259 -9.60 -14.80 0.57
C MET A 259 -8.77 -16.04 0.90
N LEU A 260 -9.30 -17.01 1.64
CA LEU A 260 -8.65 -18.30 1.89
C LEU A 260 -8.58 -19.18 0.64
N ALA A 261 -9.43 -18.94 -0.38
CA ALA A 261 -9.27 -19.58 -1.69
C ALA A 261 -8.01 -19.11 -2.45
N TYR A 262 -7.45 -17.95 -2.07
CA TYR A 262 -6.32 -17.30 -2.75
C TYR A 262 -5.11 -17.05 -1.83
N SER A 263 -5.21 -17.33 -0.53
CA SER A 263 -4.14 -17.13 0.44
C SER A 263 -4.15 -18.21 1.50
N LYS A 264 -2.97 -18.60 2.00
CA LYS A 264 -2.88 -19.61 3.06
C LYS A 264 -3.24 -19.04 4.43
N GLU A 265 -2.99 -17.75 4.61
CA GLU A 265 -3.29 -16.98 5.80
C GLU A 265 -3.98 -15.68 5.37
N SER A 266 -5.11 -15.35 6.00
CA SER A 266 -5.88 -14.15 5.67
C SER A 266 -6.23 -13.37 6.92
N HIS A 267 -6.07 -12.05 6.84
CA HIS A 267 -6.42 -11.09 7.88
C HIS A 267 -7.43 -10.10 7.33
N LEU A 268 -8.35 -9.66 8.19
CA LEU A 268 -9.38 -8.71 7.83
C LEU A 268 -9.33 -7.51 8.78
N THR A 269 -9.43 -6.31 8.22
CA THR A 269 -9.78 -5.10 8.97
C THR A 269 -10.95 -4.38 8.33
N VAL A 270 -11.81 -3.81 9.17
CA VAL A 270 -12.96 -3.02 8.75
C VAL A 270 -12.84 -1.63 9.33
N ALA A 271 -13.07 -0.62 8.50
CA ALA A 271 -13.12 0.77 8.90
C ALA A 271 -14.44 1.41 8.46
N SER A 272 -14.95 2.31 9.30
CA SER A 272 -16.08 3.15 8.92
C SER A 272 -15.62 4.33 8.05
N THR A 273 -16.48 4.77 7.14
CA THR A 273 -16.30 6.03 6.41
C THR A 273 -17.53 6.91 6.48
N LYS A 274 -17.31 8.23 6.44
CA LYS A 274 -18.39 9.23 6.31
C LYS A 274 -18.83 9.44 4.86
N ARG A 275 -18.08 8.87 3.90
CA ARG A 275 -18.41 8.95 2.46
C ARG A 275 -19.41 7.85 2.12
N ASN A 276 -20.28 8.10 1.14
CA ASN A 276 -21.19 7.08 0.60
C ASN A 276 -20.45 6.18 -0.41
N ILE A 277 -19.31 5.60 0.02
CA ILE A 277 -18.46 4.74 -0.79
C ILE A 277 -18.13 3.51 0.05
N ALA A 278 -18.29 2.34 -0.54
CA ALA A 278 -17.74 1.10 -0.02
C ALA A 278 -16.48 0.75 -0.83
N ALA A 279 -15.44 0.30 -0.16
CA ALA A 279 -14.19 -0.11 -0.78
C ALA A 279 -13.65 -1.38 -0.15
N VAL A 280 -13.03 -2.20 -0.99
CA VAL A 280 -12.27 -3.37 -0.59
C VAL A 280 -10.86 -3.18 -1.15
N THR A 281 -9.88 -3.20 -0.26
CA THR A 281 -8.46 -3.17 -0.59
C THR A 281 -7.81 -4.46 -0.11
N ASN A 282 -7.10 -5.14 -1.00
CA ASN A 282 -6.36 -6.35 -0.69
C ASN A 282 -4.86 -6.09 -0.79
N LEU A 283 -4.11 -6.67 0.14
CA LEU A 283 -2.66 -6.71 0.15
C LEU A 283 -2.25 -8.17 0.10
N PHE A 284 -1.72 -8.60 -1.05
CA PHE A 284 -1.25 -9.96 -1.26
C PHE A 284 0.25 -10.03 -1.05
N THR A 285 0.70 -10.86 -0.12
CA THR A 285 2.09 -10.95 0.29
C THR A 285 2.74 -12.21 -0.28
N TYR A 286 3.82 -11.99 -1.02
CA TYR A 286 4.58 -13.01 -1.73
C TYR A 286 6.02 -13.04 -1.24
N LYS A 287 6.66 -14.20 -1.33
CA LYS A 287 8.12 -14.32 -1.40
C LYS A 287 8.60 -13.83 -2.75
N PHE A 288 9.86 -13.39 -2.82
CA PHE A 288 10.46 -12.84 -4.05
C PHE A 288 10.24 -13.73 -5.29
N ASP A 289 10.55 -15.03 -5.18
CA ASP A 289 10.51 -15.98 -6.30
C ASP A 289 9.10 -16.34 -6.80
N GLN A 290 8.05 -15.92 -6.10
CA GLN A 290 6.66 -16.14 -6.54
C GLN A 290 6.19 -15.07 -7.52
N LEU A 291 6.87 -13.91 -7.58
CA LEU A 291 6.51 -12.82 -8.49
C LEU A 291 7.35 -12.90 -9.76
N GLU A 292 6.71 -13.24 -10.88
CA GLU A 292 7.40 -13.33 -12.19
C GLU A 292 8.11 -12.02 -12.54
N ARG A 293 7.45 -10.88 -12.30
CA ARG A 293 8.03 -9.56 -12.53
C ARG A 293 9.37 -9.37 -11.81
N LEU A 294 9.51 -9.85 -10.58
CA LEU A 294 10.76 -9.72 -9.84
C LEU A 294 11.84 -10.70 -10.36
N ARG A 295 11.43 -11.89 -10.80
CA ARG A 295 12.34 -12.85 -11.45
C ARG A 295 12.87 -12.33 -12.78
N GLU A 296 12.02 -11.68 -13.59
CA GLU A 296 12.41 -11.00 -14.83
C GLU A 296 13.49 -9.95 -14.56
N ILE A 297 13.25 -9.05 -13.60
CA ILE A 297 14.21 -7.99 -13.23
C ILE A 297 15.52 -8.61 -12.71
N ARG A 298 15.45 -9.64 -11.85
CA ARG A 298 16.64 -10.38 -11.39
C ARG A 298 17.43 -10.97 -12.56
N ARG A 299 16.75 -11.58 -13.54
CA ARG A 299 17.39 -12.22 -14.67
C ARG A 299 18.24 -11.23 -15.48
N LEU A 300 17.74 -10.01 -15.67
CA LEU A 300 18.48 -8.94 -16.34
C LEU A 300 19.79 -8.54 -15.65
N ALA A 301 19.91 -8.76 -14.34
CA ALA A 301 21.13 -8.44 -13.57
C ALA A 301 22.21 -9.53 -13.66
N TYR A 302 21.86 -10.75 -14.06
CA TYR A 302 22.78 -11.89 -14.14
C TYR A 302 23.03 -12.40 -15.59
N GLU A 303 22.24 -11.96 -16.56
CA GLU A 303 22.40 -12.21 -18.00
C GLU A 303 22.93 -10.97 -18.75
#